data_AF-A0A0B7NJZ7-F1
#
_entry.id   AF-A0A0B7NJZ7-F1
#
_cell.length_a   1.000
_cell.length_b   1.000
_cell.length_c   1.000
_cell.angle_alpha   90.00
_cell.angle_beta   90.00
_cell.angle_gamma   90.00
#
_symmetry.space_group_name_H-M   'P 1'
#
loop_
_entity.id
_entity.type
_entity.pdbx_description
1 polymer ?
#
loop_
_entity_poly.entity_id
_entity_poly.type
_entity_poly.pdbx_seq_one_letter_code
_entity_poly.pdbx_strand_id
1 'polypeptide(L)'
;MTVAPTAYYDQENGGRIPIFTPSWDEFKDFKAFVENIEEYGKEAGIVKIIPPKEWRDQLPRIQQHQINNIKVAKPIVHIILTLNTSLEAEEYIRRQTSKTERNIHCNNGLISNKQHLQHVSFDSETSNLTVDEYKEIERNYWRNITFNQPMYGADMLGTLFNSNITSWNPNALDNTLNKLNQTLPGVNSPYLYFGMWKATFAWHVERCVQQAGEFIITYPFGYHSGYNLDFNCAESVNFAMDSWLEIGRKAKPCTCIDDSVVIDVKSLIDDVLNKQDGATKKRKFDEIVQKDSACILCANPPLPSEPLLATNENINCKHIHKVCAEAVDETYVVKNVVHGIGNIPASRWKLVCLFCKKKEGACMQCCYGKCWKAFHATCAIEHGATMDRVHADASNPHSLYDGYCPQHDPKRINEKKRLKEIQIKKMITKLQVGLEVHMKWRGGGQYTGTVSECLPDQKMCRVLLTDGTERKVPWRDIV
;
A
#
# COMPACT_ATOMS: atom_id res chain seq x y z
N MET A 1 -27.87 14.83 21.94
CA MET A 1 -29.04 15.10 21.06
C MET A 1 -29.30 13.81 20.32
N THR A 2 -30.54 13.33 20.25
CA THR A 2 -30.86 12.11 19.50
C THR A 2 -31.00 12.44 18.02
N VAL A 3 -30.02 12.02 17.21
CA VAL A 3 -30.05 12.16 15.74
C VAL A 3 -30.82 10.96 15.18
N ALA A 4 -31.84 11.22 14.36
CA ALA A 4 -32.64 10.18 13.70
C ALA A 4 -32.53 10.29 12.16
N PRO A 5 -32.70 9.18 11.42
CA PRO A 5 -32.77 9.21 9.97
C PRO A 5 -33.89 10.13 9.49
N THR A 6 -33.60 10.93 8.46
CA THR A 6 -34.59 11.79 7.82
C THR A 6 -35.45 11.01 6.83
N ALA A 7 -34.88 9.96 6.23
CA ALA A 7 -35.56 9.05 5.32
C ALA A 7 -34.85 7.69 5.28
N TYR A 8 -35.44 6.73 4.58
CA TYR A 8 -34.78 5.48 4.19
C TYR A 8 -34.76 5.38 2.67
N TYR A 9 -33.64 4.93 2.10
CA TYR A 9 -33.50 4.78 0.66
C TYR A 9 -34.46 3.70 0.14
N ASP A 10 -35.22 4.01 -0.91
CA ASP A 10 -36.20 3.11 -1.54
C ASP A 10 -37.22 2.50 -0.55
N GLN A 11 -37.63 3.28 0.47
CA GLN A 11 -38.51 2.82 1.54
C GLN A 11 -39.84 2.26 1.05
N GLU A 12 -40.41 2.85 -0.01
CA GLU A 12 -41.67 2.38 -0.63
C GLU A 12 -41.56 0.95 -1.18
N ASN A 13 -40.35 0.50 -1.51
CA ASN A 13 -40.07 -0.86 -1.98
C ASN A 13 -39.35 -1.72 -0.91
N GLY A 14 -39.42 -1.31 0.36
CA GLY A 14 -38.88 -2.06 1.49
C GLY A 14 -37.40 -1.83 1.77
N GLY A 15 -36.77 -0.82 1.16
CA GLY A 15 -35.38 -0.45 1.42
C GLY A 15 -35.17 0.09 2.83
N ARG A 16 -34.00 -0.21 3.41
CA ARG A 16 -33.70 0.01 4.84
C ARG A 16 -32.44 0.81 5.11
N ILE A 17 -31.76 1.32 4.08
CA ILE A 17 -30.56 2.16 4.29
C ILE A 17 -31.00 3.53 4.82
N PRO A 18 -30.60 3.91 6.04
CA PRO A 18 -30.97 5.21 6.60
C PRO A 18 -30.22 6.34 5.90
N ILE A 19 -30.95 7.44 5.68
CA ILE A 19 -30.46 8.69 5.10
C ILE A 19 -30.55 9.77 6.17
N PHE A 20 -29.43 10.44 6.45
CA PHE A 20 -29.36 11.55 7.39
C PHE A 20 -29.13 12.87 6.64
N THR A 21 -29.92 13.91 6.95
CA THR A 21 -29.69 15.29 6.51
C THR A 21 -29.46 16.21 7.73
N PRO A 22 -28.28 16.15 8.37
CA PRO A 22 -28.04 16.88 9.61
C PRO A 22 -28.00 18.39 9.43
N SER A 23 -28.39 19.11 10.48
CA SER A 23 -28.09 20.54 10.64
C SER A 23 -26.58 20.77 10.81
N TRP A 24 -26.12 22.01 10.63
CA TRP A 24 -24.71 22.35 10.89
C TRP A 24 -24.27 22.02 12.33
N ASP A 25 -25.16 22.22 13.31
CA ASP A 25 -24.83 21.96 14.72
C ASP A 25 -24.67 20.47 15.02
N GLU A 26 -25.45 19.61 14.36
CA GLU A 26 -25.29 18.16 14.44
C GLU A 26 -24.07 17.67 13.65
N PHE A 27 -23.78 18.30 12.51
CA PHE A 27 -22.75 17.84 11.57
C PHE A 27 -21.32 18.25 11.96
N LYS A 28 -21.12 19.44 12.53
CA LYS A 28 -19.77 20.02 12.73
C LYS A 28 -18.80 19.17 13.58
N ASP A 29 -19.33 18.30 14.43
CA ASP A 29 -18.56 17.35 15.22
C ASP A 29 -18.75 15.94 14.65
N PHE A 30 -17.78 15.50 13.85
CA PHE A 30 -17.79 14.19 13.20
C PHE A 30 -17.96 13.06 14.21
N LYS A 31 -17.20 13.08 15.31
CA LYS A 31 -17.20 11.99 16.29
C LYS A 31 -18.55 11.90 16.98
N ALA A 32 -19.04 13.03 17.50
CA ALA A 32 -20.34 13.08 18.16
C ALA A 32 -21.46 12.67 17.21
N PHE A 33 -21.43 13.09 15.95
CA PHE A 33 -22.44 12.69 14.97
C PHE A 33 -22.43 11.18 14.73
N VAL A 34 -21.27 10.60 14.45
CA VAL A 34 -21.11 9.16 14.17
C VAL A 34 -21.52 8.30 15.36
N GLU A 35 -21.20 8.72 16.60
CA GLU A 35 -21.65 8.05 17.82
C GLU A 35 -23.18 8.06 17.96
N ASN A 36 -23.85 9.18 17.63
CA ASN A 36 -25.30 9.28 17.72
C ASN A 36 -26.06 8.45 16.68
N ILE A 37 -25.44 8.13 15.53
CA ILE A 37 -26.07 7.33 14.47
C ILE A 37 -25.60 5.87 14.47
N GLU A 38 -24.77 5.48 15.45
CA GLU A 38 -24.05 4.20 15.44
C GLU A 38 -24.98 2.98 15.41
N GLU A 39 -26.09 3.02 16.16
CA GLU A 39 -27.06 1.92 16.21
C GLU A 39 -27.70 1.65 14.84
N TYR A 40 -28.14 2.71 14.15
CA TYR A 40 -28.69 2.61 12.79
C TYR A 40 -27.66 2.03 11.82
N GLY A 41 -26.41 2.47 11.93
CA GLY A 41 -25.33 1.99 11.08
C GLY A 41 -24.94 0.55 11.34
N LYS A 42 -24.91 0.11 12.59
CA LYS A 42 -24.68 -1.30 12.97
C LYS A 42 -25.80 -2.20 12.48
N GLU A 43 -27.05 -1.74 12.53
CA GLU A 43 -28.20 -2.49 12.04
C GLU A 43 -28.22 -2.62 10.51
N ALA A 44 -28.01 -1.51 9.79
CA ALA A 44 -28.07 -1.49 8.33
C ALA A 44 -26.75 -1.90 7.64
N GLY A 45 -25.62 -1.86 8.35
CA GLY A 45 -24.27 -2.08 7.80
C GLY A 45 -23.72 -0.90 6.98
N ILE A 46 -24.58 0.01 6.55
CA ILE A 46 -24.25 1.17 5.73
C ILE A 46 -25.27 2.29 5.97
N VAL A 47 -24.81 3.54 5.93
CA VAL A 47 -25.67 4.74 6.04
C VAL A 47 -25.27 5.77 5.00
N LYS A 48 -26.24 6.60 4.61
CA LYS A 48 -26.03 7.75 3.71
C LYS A 48 -26.20 9.06 4.46
N ILE A 49 -25.32 10.03 4.20
CA ILE A 49 -25.36 11.34 4.84
C ILE A 49 -25.29 12.42 3.77
N ILE A 50 -26.27 13.31 3.77
CA ILE A 50 -26.35 14.48 2.90
C ILE A 50 -25.90 15.68 3.75
N PRO A 51 -24.69 16.21 3.55
CA PRO A 51 -24.15 17.24 4.42
C PRO A 51 -24.90 18.58 4.29
N PRO A 52 -24.94 19.38 5.37
CA PRO A 52 -25.59 20.68 5.39
C PRO A 52 -24.99 21.61 4.33
N LYS A 53 -25.81 22.54 3.83
CA LYS A 53 -25.40 23.49 2.80
C LYS A 53 -24.22 24.34 3.28
N GLU A 54 -24.22 24.71 4.55
CA GLU A 54 -23.20 25.50 5.23
C GLU A 54 -21.82 24.85 5.18
N TRP A 55 -21.75 23.51 5.23
CA TRP A 55 -20.49 22.79 5.06
C TRP A 55 -20.08 22.74 3.58
N ARG A 56 -21.02 22.44 2.69
CA ARG A 56 -20.75 22.36 1.24
C ARG A 56 -20.25 23.69 0.68
N ASP A 57 -20.77 24.81 1.17
CA ASP A 57 -20.37 26.16 0.77
C ASP A 57 -18.94 26.52 1.24
N GLN A 58 -18.38 25.80 2.23
CA GLN A 58 -16.99 25.97 2.66
C GLN A 58 -16.00 25.25 1.74
N LEU A 59 -16.46 24.28 0.94
CA LEU A 59 -15.58 23.46 0.11
C LEU A 59 -14.94 24.32 -0.99
N PRO A 60 -13.61 24.19 -1.20
CA PRO A 60 -12.98 24.86 -2.32
C PRO A 60 -13.55 24.32 -3.63
N ARG A 61 -13.77 25.21 -4.61
CA ARG A 61 -13.99 24.75 -5.98
C ARG A 61 -12.74 24.03 -6.45
N ILE A 62 -12.87 22.76 -6.77
CA ILE A 62 -11.79 21.99 -7.38
C ILE A 62 -11.52 22.60 -8.74
N GLN A 63 -10.32 23.14 -8.94
CA GLN A 63 -9.95 23.73 -10.21
C GLN A 63 -9.53 22.66 -11.20
N GLN A 64 -9.90 22.83 -12.47
CA GLN A 64 -9.59 21.87 -13.55
C GLN A 64 -8.11 21.48 -13.61
N HIS A 65 -7.21 22.43 -13.32
CA HIS A 65 -5.77 22.18 -13.33
C HIS A 65 -5.33 21.21 -12.21
N GLN A 66 -6.03 21.20 -11.06
CA GLN A 66 -5.74 20.27 -9.97
C GLN A 66 -6.06 18.84 -10.41
N ILE A 67 -7.18 18.64 -11.11
CA ILE A 67 -7.61 17.33 -11.65
C ILE A 67 -6.71 16.89 -12.81
N ASN A 68 -6.41 17.78 -13.75
CA ASN A 68 -5.58 17.47 -14.93
C ASN A 68 -4.15 17.02 -14.56
N ASN A 69 -3.66 17.43 -13.40
CA ASN A 69 -2.34 17.06 -12.90
C ASN A 69 -2.34 15.72 -12.14
N ILE A 70 -3.50 15.16 -11.81
CA ILE A 70 -3.60 13.86 -11.18
C ILE A 70 -3.27 12.78 -12.21
N LYS A 71 -2.19 12.04 -11.94
CA LYS A 71 -1.75 10.93 -12.77
C LYS A 71 -2.15 9.62 -12.09
N VAL A 72 -3.08 8.91 -12.70
CA VAL A 72 -3.42 7.54 -12.30
C VAL A 72 -2.23 6.64 -12.64
N ALA A 73 -1.41 6.33 -11.63
CA ALA A 73 -0.14 5.65 -11.82
C ALA A 73 -0.29 4.17 -12.22
N LYS A 74 -1.36 3.51 -11.76
CA LYS A 74 -1.65 2.09 -11.98
C LYS A 74 -3.15 1.87 -12.20
N PRO A 75 -3.71 2.24 -13.37
CA PRO A 75 -5.11 1.94 -13.65
C PRO A 75 -5.32 0.42 -13.71
N ILE A 76 -6.38 -0.06 -13.07
CA ILE A 76 -6.76 -1.47 -13.03
C ILE A 76 -7.81 -1.71 -14.12
N VAL A 77 -7.58 -2.66 -15.03
CA VAL A 77 -8.61 -3.12 -15.97
C VAL A 77 -9.40 -4.24 -15.29
N HIS A 78 -10.70 -4.04 -15.07
CA HIS A 78 -11.55 -5.07 -14.47
C HIS A 78 -11.97 -6.10 -15.52
N ILE A 79 -11.43 -7.31 -15.39
CA ILE A 79 -11.85 -8.47 -16.18
C ILE A 79 -12.82 -9.27 -15.32
N ILE A 80 -14.12 -9.14 -15.61
CA ILE A 80 -15.19 -9.82 -14.87
C ILE A 80 -15.66 -11.02 -15.68
N LEU A 81 -15.64 -12.21 -15.06
CA LEU A 81 -16.04 -13.47 -15.67
C LEU A 81 -17.21 -14.05 -14.89
N THR A 82 -18.28 -14.42 -15.58
CA THR A 82 -19.36 -15.25 -15.02
C THR A 82 -19.03 -16.70 -15.35
N LEU A 83 -18.51 -17.44 -14.39
CA LEU A 83 -18.08 -18.81 -14.59
C LEU A 83 -18.91 -19.71 -13.71
N ASN A 84 -19.37 -20.82 -14.28
CA ASN A 84 -20.15 -21.81 -13.56
C ASN A 84 -19.22 -22.72 -12.73
N THR A 85 -17.91 -22.74 -13.04
CA THR A 85 -16.91 -23.56 -12.35
C THR A 85 -15.54 -22.88 -12.25
N SER A 86 -14.74 -23.27 -11.27
CA SER A 86 -13.36 -22.76 -11.05
C SER A 86 -12.37 -23.12 -12.17
N LEU A 87 -12.57 -24.26 -12.85
CA LEU A 87 -11.69 -24.74 -13.92
C LEU A 87 -11.78 -23.86 -15.19
N GLU A 88 -12.97 -23.39 -15.53
CA GLU A 88 -13.17 -22.47 -16.66
C GLU A 88 -12.49 -21.11 -16.41
N ALA A 89 -12.39 -20.69 -15.13
CA ALA A 89 -11.65 -19.48 -14.72
C ALA A 89 -10.18 -19.60 -15.03
N GLU A 90 -9.56 -20.70 -14.59
CA GLU A 90 -8.14 -20.94 -14.75
C GLU A 90 -7.75 -21.06 -16.23
N GLU A 91 -8.56 -21.73 -17.04
CA GLU A 91 -8.28 -21.89 -18.48
C GLU A 91 -8.41 -20.55 -19.23
N TYR A 92 -9.43 -19.74 -18.92
CA TYR A 92 -9.58 -18.42 -19.52
C TYR A 92 -8.46 -17.47 -19.10
N ILE A 93 -8.12 -17.41 -17.81
CA ILE A 93 -6.99 -16.61 -17.30
C ILE A 93 -5.72 -17.01 -18.05
N ARG A 94 -5.40 -18.31 -18.12
CA ARG A 94 -4.21 -18.82 -18.84
C ARG A 94 -4.20 -18.42 -20.33
N ARG A 95 -5.36 -18.42 -21.00
CA ARG A 95 -5.50 -17.96 -22.39
C ARG A 95 -5.36 -16.45 -22.54
N GLN A 96 -5.73 -15.65 -21.55
CA GLN A 96 -5.53 -14.20 -21.58
C GLN A 96 -4.10 -13.81 -21.23
N THR A 97 -3.48 -14.43 -20.22
CA THR A 97 -2.07 -14.16 -19.84
C THR A 97 -1.14 -14.36 -21.03
N SER A 98 -1.36 -15.43 -21.81
CA SER A 98 -0.62 -15.72 -23.04
C SER A 98 -0.89 -14.75 -24.20
N LYS A 99 -2.04 -14.05 -24.22
CA LYS A 99 -2.31 -12.96 -25.17
C LYS A 99 -1.70 -11.63 -24.72
N THR A 100 -1.72 -11.30 -23.43
CA THR A 100 -1.02 -10.14 -22.88
C THR A 100 0.49 -10.22 -23.06
N GLU A 101 1.11 -11.39 -22.92
CA GLU A 101 2.55 -11.58 -23.19
C GLU A 101 2.94 -11.24 -24.65
N ARG A 102 2.04 -11.42 -25.62
CA ARG A 102 2.27 -11.00 -27.02
C ARG A 102 2.04 -9.50 -27.24
N ASN A 103 1.14 -8.87 -26.49
CA ASN A 103 0.85 -7.44 -26.61
C ASN A 103 1.76 -6.54 -25.75
N ILE A 104 2.50 -7.09 -24.79
CA ILE A 104 3.51 -6.34 -24.00
C ILE A 104 4.68 -5.84 -24.88
N HIS A 105 4.86 -6.37 -26.10
CA HIS A 105 5.85 -5.84 -27.05
C HIS A 105 5.39 -4.59 -27.84
N CYS A 106 4.13 -4.18 -27.73
CA CYS A 106 3.60 -2.96 -28.35
C CYS A 106 2.70 -2.18 -27.37
N ASN A 107 3.30 -1.47 -26.41
CA ASN A 107 2.85 -0.15 -25.96
C ASN A 107 3.82 0.45 -24.91
N ASN A 108 5.02 0.81 -25.37
CA ASN A 108 5.81 1.89 -24.74
C ASN A 108 5.33 3.28 -25.23
N GLY A 109 4.20 3.36 -25.93
CA GLY A 109 3.51 4.60 -26.20
C GLY A 109 2.69 5.00 -24.98
N LEU A 110 2.97 6.19 -24.44
CA LEU A 110 1.95 7.02 -23.81
C LEU A 110 0.66 6.85 -24.64
N ILE A 111 -0.35 6.16 -24.11
CA ILE A 111 -1.70 6.30 -24.64
C ILE A 111 -2.05 7.75 -24.35
N SER A 112 -1.84 8.62 -25.33
CA SER A 112 -2.38 9.96 -25.31
C SER A 112 -3.89 9.80 -25.42
N ASN A 113 -4.56 9.68 -24.29
CA ASN A 113 -6.01 9.92 -24.18
C ASN A 113 -6.31 11.42 -24.35
N LYS A 114 -5.72 12.07 -25.36
CA LYS A 114 -6.09 13.41 -25.79
C LYS A 114 -7.48 13.43 -26.44
N GLN A 115 -8.02 12.29 -26.90
CA GLN A 115 -9.31 12.27 -27.60
C GLN A 115 -10.54 11.97 -26.73
N HIS A 116 -10.38 11.53 -25.47
CA HIS A 116 -11.53 11.33 -24.56
C HIS A 116 -11.54 12.21 -23.31
N LEU A 117 -10.44 12.89 -22.98
CA LEU A 117 -10.40 13.81 -21.82
C LEU A 117 -10.63 15.29 -22.21
N GLN A 118 -10.86 15.59 -23.49
CA GLN A 118 -11.03 16.97 -23.96
C GLN A 118 -12.43 17.55 -23.76
N HIS A 119 -13.41 16.75 -23.34
CA HIS A 119 -14.75 17.21 -22.98
C HIS A 119 -15.30 16.39 -21.81
N VAL A 120 -14.68 16.48 -20.63
CA VAL A 120 -15.34 16.03 -19.40
C VAL A 120 -16.31 17.15 -19.01
N SER A 121 -17.57 17.00 -19.42
CA SER A 121 -18.68 17.74 -18.82
C SER A 121 -18.80 17.27 -17.36
N PHE A 122 -18.77 18.19 -16.40
CA PHE A 122 -19.03 17.88 -15.00
C PHE A 122 -20.52 17.73 -14.69
N ASP A 123 -21.38 18.08 -15.65
CA ASP A 123 -22.80 17.77 -15.60
C ASP A 123 -22.97 16.35 -16.16
N SER A 124 -23.02 15.35 -15.28
CA SER A 124 -23.36 13.98 -15.72
C SER A 124 -24.86 13.90 -15.99
N GLU A 125 -25.23 13.34 -17.14
CA GLU A 125 -26.63 13.02 -17.50
C GLU A 125 -27.29 12.04 -16.50
N THR A 126 -26.51 11.49 -15.58
CA THR A 126 -26.94 10.53 -14.55
C THR A 126 -27.26 11.16 -13.20
N SER A 127 -27.12 12.48 -13.07
CA SER A 127 -27.49 13.22 -11.86
C SER A 127 -29.01 13.51 -11.84
N ASN A 128 -29.66 13.27 -10.69
CA ASN A 128 -31.10 13.51 -10.47
C ASN A 128 -32.07 12.57 -11.22
N LEU A 129 -31.67 11.33 -11.52
CA LEU A 129 -32.60 10.32 -12.04
C LEU A 129 -33.56 9.84 -10.94
N THR A 130 -34.71 9.35 -11.37
CA THR A 130 -35.67 8.65 -10.51
C THR A 130 -35.13 7.30 -10.06
N VAL A 131 -35.70 6.75 -8.99
CA VAL A 131 -35.34 5.41 -8.48
C VAL A 131 -35.52 4.34 -9.56
N ASP A 132 -36.58 4.43 -10.36
CA ASP A 132 -36.87 3.45 -11.42
C ASP A 132 -35.89 3.51 -12.58
N GLU A 133 -35.39 4.70 -12.93
CA GLU A 133 -34.32 4.88 -13.91
C GLU A 133 -33.00 4.28 -13.40
N TYR A 134 -32.65 4.50 -12.12
CA TYR A 134 -31.47 3.84 -11.53
C TYR A 134 -31.61 2.31 -11.53
N LYS A 135 -32.82 1.77 -11.28
CA LYS A 135 -33.09 0.33 -11.39
C LYS A 135 -32.91 -0.19 -12.82
N GLU A 136 -33.26 0.58 -13.85
CA GLU A 136 -33.01 0.19 -15.25
C GLU A 136 -31.51 0.20 -15.58
N ILE A 137 -30.77 1.21 -15.09
CA ILE A 137 -29.31 1.26 -15.24
C ILE A 137 -28.64 0.08 -14.51
N GLU A 138 -29.12 -0.28 -13.32
CA GLU A 138 -28.66 -1.46 -12.57
C GLU A 138 -28.89 -2.75 -13.36
N ARG A 139 -30.10 -2.94 -13.92
CA ARG A 139 -30.38 -4.09 -14.80
C ARG A 139 -29.42 -4.15 -16.00
N ASN A 140 -29.14 -3.00 -16.61
CA ASN A 140 -28.20 -2.89 -17.71
C ASN A 140 -26.77 -3.23 -17.28
N TYR A 141 -26.32 -2.72 -16.13
CA TYR A 141 -25.02 -3.03 -15.54
C TYR A 141 -24.84 -4.54 -15.35
N TRP A 142 -25.75 -5.22 -14.65
CA TRP A 142 -25.64 -6.64 -14.37
C TRP A 142 -25.70 -7.51 -15.63
N ARG A 143 -26.54 -7.14 -16.60
CA ARG A 143 -26.63 -7.84 -17.88
C ARG A 143 -25.33 -7.77 -18.68
N ASN A 144 -24.60 -6.67 -18.55
CA ASN A 144 -23.45 -6.37 -19.39
C ASN A 144 -22.10 -6.38 -18.67
N ILE A 145 -22.06 -6.79 -17.40
CA ILE A 145 -20.87 -6.69 -16.54
C ILE A 145 -19.64 -7.40 -17.13
N THR A 146 -19.83 -8.49 -17.88
CA THR A 146 -18.77 -9.31 -18.50
C THR A 146 -18.25 -8.78 -19.85
N PHE A 147 -19.02 -7.93 -20.53
CA PHE A 147 -18.60 -7.27 -21.76
C PHE A 147 -17.82 -6.00 -21.43
N ASN A 148 -17.14 -5.34 -22.36
CA ASN A 148 -16.51 -4.00 -22.19
C ASN A 148 -15.86 -3.75 -20.81
N GLN A 149 -14.61 -4.20 -20.67
CA GLN A 149 -13.82 -4.14 -19.43
C GLN A 149 -13.54 -2.68 -19.04
N PRO A 150 -14.04 -2.20 -17.88
CA PRO A 150 -13.80 -0.83 -17.45
C PRO A 150 -12.40 -0.70 -16.83
N MET A 151 -11.85 0.51 -16.90
CA MET A 151 -10.65 0.88 -16.13
C MET A 151 -11.06 1.52 -14.80
N TYR A 152 -10.26 1.31 -13.76
CA TYR A 152 -10.50 1.89 -12.44
C TYR A 152 -9.20 2.43 -11.84
N GLY A 153 -9.20 3.72 -11.48
CA GLY A 153 -8.08 4.34 -10.78
C GLY A 153 -8.26 4.22 -9.28
N ALA A 154 -7.93 3.06 -8.71
CA ALA A 154 -8.12 2.76 -7.30
C ALA A 154 -6.87 3.02 -6.44
N ASP A 155 -7.09 3.15 -5.13
CA ASP A 155 -6.06 3.14 -4.08
C ASP A 155 -4.94 4.17 -4.30
N MET A 156 -5.32 5.36 -4.79
CA MET A 156 -4.38 6.44 -5.02
C MET A 156 -4.20 7.28 -3.76
N LEU A 157 -3.07 7.17 -3.09
CA LEU A 157 -2.75 7.97 -1.90
C LEU A 157 -2.84 9.47 -2.21
N GLY A 158 -3.70 10.18 -1.47
CA GLY A 158 -3.91 11.61 -1.64
C GLY A 158 -5.25 12.07 -1.08
N THR A 159 -5.41 13.39 -1.02
CA THR A 159 -6.66 14.05 -0.62
C THR A 159 -6.91 15.24 -1.55
N LEU A 160 -8.19 15.48 -1.86
CA LEU A 160 -8.64 16.69 -2.53
C LEU A 160 -9.08 17.78 -1.55
N PHE A 161 -9.21 17.43 -0.26
CA PHE A 161 -9.49 18.39 0.80
C PHE A 161 -8.24 19.20 1.13
N ASN A 162 -8.41 20.51 1.31
CA ASN A 162 -7.35 21.35 1.86
C ASN A 162 -7.40 21.34 3.40
N SER A 163 -6.35 21.85 4.04
CA SER A 163 -6.23 21.90 5.51
C SER A 163 -7.20 22.86 6.20
N ASN A 164 -7.91 23.72 5.46
CA ASN A 164 -8.84 24.69 6.04
C ASN A 164 -10.19 24.06 6.36
N ILE A 165 -10.52 22.92 5.75
CA ILE A 165 -11.70 22.14 6.09
C ILE A 165 -11.37 21.28 7.31
N THR A 166 -11.90 21.63 8.47
CA THR A 166 -11.65 20.93 9.74
C THR A 166 -12.74 19.91 10.08
N SER A 167 -13.96 20.15 9.61
CA SER A 167 -15.11 19.27 9.81
C SER A 167 -15.21 18.27 8.65
N TRP A 168 -15.32 16.97 8.95
CA TRP A 168 -15.51 15.89 7.95
C TRP A 168 -14.43 15.85 6.85
N ASN A 169 -13.20 16.16 7.22
CA ASN A 169 -12.05 16.05 6.32
C ASN A 169 -11.43 14.64 6.45
N PRO A 170 -11.48 13.77 5.41
CA PRO A 170 -10.93 12.42 5.48
C PRO A 170 -9.45 12.35 5.84
N ASN A 171 -8.68 13.42 5.55
CA ASN A 171 -7.27 13.51 5.91
C ASN A 171 -7.02 13.86 7.39
N ALA A 172 -8.06 14.22 8.14
CA ALA A 172 -7.94 14.71 9.53
C ALA A 172 -9.16 14.34 10.41
N LEU A 173 -9.87 13.24 10.12
CA LEU A 173 -11.02 12.81 10.93
C LEU A 173 -10.58 12.46 12.35
N ASP A 174 -11.23 13.02 13.36
CA ASP A 174 -11.01 12.62 14.74
C ASP A 174 -11.58 11.22 15.00
N ASN A 175 -10.70 10.27 15.32
CA ASN A 175 -11.07 8.86 15.54
C ASN A 175 -9.96 8.08 16.27
N THR A 176 -10.28 6.89 16.77
CA THR A 176 -9.40 6.06 17.59
C THR A 176 -8.17 5.54 16.83
N LEU A 177 -8.24 5.33 15.51
CA LEU A 177 -7.09 4.85 14.70
C LEU A 177 -5.96 5.89 14.61
N ASN A 178 -6.23 7.17 14.91
CA ASN A 178 -5.20 8.21 14.96
C ASN A 178 -4.17 7.97 16.07
N LYS A 179 -4.47 7.10 17.03
CA LYS A 179 -3.55 6.71 18.11
C LYS A 179 -2.52 5.66 17.65
N LEU A 180 -2.64 5.13 16.44
CA LEU A 180 -1.65 4.20 15.89
C LEU A 180 -0.33 4.93 15.64
N ASN A 181 0.78 4.37 16.12
CA ASN A 181 2.14 4.89 15.91
C ASN A 181 2.68 4.66 14.47
N GLN A 182 1.79 4.36 13.50
CA GLN A 182 2.14 4.06 12.13
C GLN A 182 1.11 4.63 11.15
N THR A 183 1.59 5.07 9.99
CA THR A 183 0.73 5.45 8.86
C THR A 183 0.47 4.22 8.01
N LEU A 184 -0.81 3.87 7.87
CA LEU A 184 -1.32 2.76 7.07
C LEU A 184 -2.15 3.35 5.90
N PRO A 185 -1.62 3.31 4.66
CA PRO A 185 -2.32 3.79 3.47
C PRO A 185 -3.72 3.18 3.31
N GLY A 186 -4.74 4.02 3.09
CA GLY A 186 -6.15 3.61 3.00
C GLY A 186 -6.84 3.40 4.36
N VAL A 187 -6.06 3.26 5.44
CA VAL A 187 -6.58 2.99 6.79
C VAL A 187 -6.64 4.27 7.62
N ASN A 188 -5.53 4.99 7.76
CA ASN A 188 -5.47 6.29 8.44
C ASN A 188 -4.83 7.37 7.55
N SER A 189 -4.81 7.12 6.24
CA SER A 189 -4.46 8.09 5.22
C SER A 189 -5.39 7.89 4.02
N PRO A 190 -5.96 8.96 3.45
CA PRO A 190 -7.02 8.84 2.47
C PRO A 190 -6.53 8.32 1.12
N TYR A 191 -7.42 7.62 0.44
CA TYR A 191 -7.29 7.21 -0.96
C TYR A 191 -8.28 7.96 -1.85
N LEU A 192 -7.83 8.26 -3.06
CA LEU A 192 -8.63 8.72 -4.17
C LEU A 192 -8.97 7.55 -5.09
N TYR A 193 -10.22 7.55 -5.55
CA TYR A 193 -10.77 6.58 -6.49
C TYR A 193 -11.33 7.33 -7.69
N PHE A 194 -10.92 6.95 -8.90
CA PHE A 194 -11.42 7.48 -10.16
C PHE A 194 -12.22 6.40 -10.87
N GLY A 195 -13.54 6.54 -10.82
CA GLY A 195 -14.49 5.65 -11.46
C GLY A 195 -14.75 6.02 -12.91
N MET A 196 -15.30 5.06 -13.63
CA MET A 196 -16.01 5.24 -14.90
C MET A 196 -17.13 4.21 -14.98
N TRP A 197 -18.01 4.32 -15.96
CA TRP A 197 -19.09 3.36 -16.17
C TRP A 197 -18.62 1.90 -15.98
N LYS A 198 -19.29 1.19 -15.07
CA LYS A 198 -19.04 -0.21 -14.66
C LYS A 198 -17.79 -0.50 -13.82
N ALA A 199 -16.95 0.47 -13.50
CA ALA A 199 -15.88 0.25 -12.52
C ALA A 199 -16.52 -0.21 -11.20
N THR A 200 -16.07 -1.34 -10.63
CA THR A 200 -16.83 -2.17 -9.65
C THR A 200 -16.01 -2.42 -8.38
N PHE A 201 -16.68 -2.48 -7.22
CA PHE A 201 -16.17 -2.98 -5.93
C PHE A 201 -17.14 -4.03 -5.35
N ALA A 202 -16.66 -5.05 -4.62
CA ALA A 202 -17.38 -6.34 -4.47
C ALA A 202 -18.06 -6.65 -3.10
N TRP A 203 -19.14 -7.47 -3.17
CA TRP A 203 -20.13 -8.06 -2.19
C TRP A 203 -21.14 -7.21 -1.34
N HIS A 204 -22.46 -7.55 -1.38
CA HIS A 204 -23.69 -6.75 -1.03
C HIS A 204 -24.44 -7.11 0.28
N VAL A 205 -25.46 -6.31 0.69
CA VAL A 205 -26.89 -6.74 0.97
C VAL A 205 -27.97 -5.68 0.62
N GLU A 206 -27.66 -4.39 0.64
CA GLU A 206 -28.66 -3.32 0.52
C GLU A 206 -28.38 -2.33 -0.62
N ARG A 207 -29.43 -1.68 -1.17
CA ARG A 207 -29.35 -0.75 -2.32
C ARG A 207 -29.31 0.71 -1.88
N CYS A 208 -28.32 1.48 -2.34
CA CYS A 208 -28.29 2.93 -2.18
C CYS A 208 -27.47 3.57 -3.30
N VAL A 209 -27.89 4.75 -3.77
CA VAL A 209 -27.14 5.58 -4.72
C VAL A 209 -26.53 6.77 -3.99
N GLN A 210 -25.21 6.91 -4.12
CA GLN A 210 -24.43 8.07 -3.66
C GLN A 210 -24.26 9.05 -4.81
N GLN A 211 -24.67 10.30 -4.59
CA GLN A 211 -24.49 11.44 -5.49
C GLN A 211 -23.24 12.24 -5.10
N ALA A 212 -22.83 13.13 -6.00
CA ALA A 212 -21.75 14.07 -5.74
C ALA A 212 -22.05 14.94 -4.50
N GLY A 213 -21.06 15.05 -3.60
CA GLY A 213 -21.17 15.83 -2.37
C GLY A 213 -21.88 15.13 -1.22
N GLU A 214 -22.21 13.85 -1.34
CA GLU A 214 -22.79 13.03 -0.26
C GLU A 214 -21.74 12.07 0.33
N PHE A 215 -21.94 11.69 1.60
CA PHE A 215 -21.11 10.71 2.28
C PHE A 215 -21.81 9.36 2.40
N ILE A 216 -21.01 8.29 2.36
CA ILE A 216 -21.39 6.94 2.73
C ILE A 216 -20.48 6.51 3.88
N ILE A 217 -21.06 5.95 4.94
CA ILE A 217 -20.31 5.29 6.01
C ILE A 217 -20.71 3.82 6.02
N THR A 218 -19.71 2.94 6.01
CA THR A 218 -19.88 1.49 6.15
C THR A 218 -19.45 1.07 7.55
N TYR A 219 -20.19 0.13 8.14
CA TYR A 219 -19.99 -0.31 9.51
C TYR A 219 -19.31 -1.69 9.55
N PRO A 220 -18.66 -2.06 10.66
CA PRO A 220 -18.02 -3.36 10.79
C PRO A 220 -18.99 -4.51 10.49
N PHE A 221 -18.54 -5.50 9.71
CA PHE A 221 -19.34 -6.61 9.17
C PHE A 221 -20.47 -6.21 8.19
N GLY A 222 -20.59 -4.93 7.84
CA GLY A 222 -21.45 -4.46 6.75
C GLY A 222 -20.81 -4.71 5.39
N TYR A 223 -21.11 -5.86 4.78
CA TYR A 223 -20.69 -6.16 3.40
C TYR A 223 -21.33 -5.16 2.42
N HIS A 224 -20.51 -4.54 1.57
CA HIS A 224 -20.94 -3.54 0.60
C HIS A 224 -20.22 -3.68 -0.75
N SER A 225 -20.99 -3.50 -1.82
CA SER A 225 -20.55 -3.57 -3.21
C SER A 225 -21.24 -2.54 -4.06
N GLY A 226 -20.64 -2.20 -5.18
CA GLY A 226 -21.27 -1.27 -6.10
C GLY A 226 -20.45 -1.04 -7.35
N TYR A 227 -20.96 -0.14 -8.16
CA TYR A 227 -20.37 0.23 -9.44
C TYR A 227 -20.58 1.72 -9.69
N ASN A 228 -19.70 2.27 -10.52
CA ASN A 228 -19.76 3.68 -10.90
C ASN A 228 -20.67 3.86 -12.13
N LEU A 229 -21.51 4.90 -12.10
CA LEU A 229 -22.44 5.23 -13.18
C LEU A 229 -21.77 5.97 -14.34
N ASP A 230 -20.73 6.75 -14.05
CA ASP A 230 -19.98 7.51 -15.04
C ASP A 230 -18.60 7.87 -14.47
N PHE A 231 -17.85 8.72 -15.17
CA PHE A 231 -16.63 9.32 -14.65
C PHE A 231 -16.92 10.09 -13.35
N ASN A 232 -16.24 9.68 -12.28
CA ASN A 232 -16.38 10.32 -10.98
C ASN A 232 -15.06 10.27 -10.19
N CYS A 233 -15.04 10.97 -9.06
CA CYS A 233 -13.96 10.90 -8.09
C CYS A 233 -14.54 10.75 -6.69
N ALA A 234 -14.04 9.78 -5.94
CA ALA A 234 -14.36 9.57 -4.53
C ALA A 234 -13.09 9.61 -3.69
N GLU A 235 -13.21 10.10 -2.45
CA GLU A 235 -12.17 10.04 -1.43
C GLU A 235 -12.66 9.19 -0.27
N SER A 236 -11.83 8.28 0.24
CA SER A 236 -12.19 7.44 1.38
C SER A 236 -11.03 7.22 2.34
N VAL A 237 -11.36 6.94 3.60
CA VAL A 237 -10.44 6.54 4.66
C VAL A 237 -11.20 5.62 5.63
N ASN A 238 -10.51 4.68 6.28
CA ASN A 238 -11.10 4.00 7.44
C ASN A 238 -11.04 4.90 8.69
N PHE A 239 -11.90 4.62 9.66
CA PHE A 239 -11.86 5.24 10.97
C PHE A 239 -12.39 4.24 12.01
N ALA A 240 -12.12 4.51 13.29
CA ALA A 240 -12.67 3.70 14.38
C ALA A 240 -13.22 4.59 15.50
N MET A 241 -14.37 4.23 16.04
CA MET A 241 -14.82 4.69 17.36
C MET A 241 -14.28 3.74 18.44
N ASP A 242 -14.31 4.14 19.71
CA ASP A 242 -13.80 3.28 20.79
C ASP A 242 -14.56 1.95 20.89
N SER A 243 -15.84 1.93 20.51
CA SER A 243 -16.67 0.73 20.37
C SER A 243 -16.12 -0.32 19.39
N TRP A 244 -15.33 0.10 18.40
CA TRP A 244 -14.74 -0.80 17.41
C TRP A 244 -13.62 -1.68 17.99
N LEU A 245 -12.96 -1.26 19.08
CA LEU A 245 -11.83 -2.02 19.67
C LEU A 245 -12.23 -3.46 20.04
N GLU A 246 -13.48 -3.63 20.47
CA GLU A 246 -14.08 -4.92 20.80
C GLU A 246 -14.24 -5.87 19.60
N ILE A 247 -14.41 -5.29 18.42
CA ILE A 247 -14.49 -6.00 17.14
C ILE A 247 -13.07 -6.25 16.62
N GLY A 248 -12.24 -5.21 16.61
CA GLY A 248 -10.85 -5.27 16.15
C GLY A 248 -10.04 -6.34 16.86
N ARG A 249 -10.21 -6.51 18.19
CA ARG A 249 -9.49 -7.53 18.96
C ARG A 249 -9.82 -8.98 18.57
N LYS A 250 -10.98 -9.20 17.93
CA LYS A 250 -11.46 -10.52 17.49
C LYS A 250 -11.17 -10.77 16.00
N ALA A 251 -10.89 -9.72 15.24
CA ALA A 251 -10.60 -9.81 13.81
C ALA A 251 -9.29 -10.55 13.57
N LYS A 252 -9.26 -11.42 12.55
CA LYS A 252 -8.07 -12.15 12.12
C LYS A 252 -7.62 -11.66 10.76
N PRO A 253 -6.32 -11.40 10.54
CA PRO A 253 -5.83 -11.03 9.23
C PRO A 253 -5.88 -12.23 8.27
N CYS A 254 -5.87 -11.93 6.98
CA CYS A 254 -5.71 -12.95 5.96
C CYS A 254 -4.31 -13.56 6.05
N THR A 255 -4.22 -14.89 6.16
CA THR A 255 -2.92 -15.60 6.20
C THR A 255 -2.47 -16.11 4.83
N CYS A 256 -3.24 -15.82 3.78
CA CYS A 256 -2.97 -16.30 2.42
C CYS A 256 -2.20 -15.29 1.56
N ILE A 257 -2.05 -14.04 2.03
CA ILE A 257 -1.37 -12.96 1.28
C ILE A 257 -0.45 -12.19 2.24
N ASP A 258 0.81 -12.00 1.81
CA ASP A 258 1.89 -11.46 2.63
C ASP A 258 1.75 -9.96 2.96
N ASP A 259 0.94 -9.21 2.21
CA ASP A 259 0.73 -7.76 2.37
C ASP A 259 -0.62 -7.40 3.01
N SER A 260 -1.26 -8.38 3.67
CA SER A 260 -2.50 -8.12 4.41
C SER A 260 -2.28 -7.08 5.54
N VAL A 261 -3.24 -6.17 5.69
CA VAL A 261 -3.20 -5.14 6.74
C VAL A 261 -3.44 -5.78 8.11
N VAL A 262 -2.53 -5.53 9.05
CA VAL A 262 -2.64 -5.97 10.45
C VAL A 262 -2.53 -4.76 11.37
N ILE A 263 -3.46 -4.65 12.31
CA ILE A 263 -3.47 -3.60 13.35
C ILE A 263 -3.21 -4.27 14.70
N ASP A 264 -2.25 -3.75 15.46
CA ASP A 264 -2.03 -4.17 16.85
C ASP A 264 -3.10 -3.53 17.75
N VAL A 265 -4.27 -4.17 17.79
CA VAL A 265 -5.41 -3.69 18.59
C VAL A 265 -5.14 -3.78 20.08
N LYS A 266 -4.23 -4.65 20.53
CA LYS A 266 -3.90 -4.78 21.95
C LYS A 266 -3.20 -3.51 22.45
N SER A 267 -2.16 -3.07 21.74
CA SER A 267 -1.48 -1.80 22.03
C SER A 267 -2.47 -0.62 22.01
N LEU A 268 -3.38 -0.61 21.05
CA LEU A 268 -4.38 0.44 20.91
C LEU A 268 -5.36 0.48 22.09
N ILE A 269 -5.77 -0.68 22.62
CA ILE A 269 -6.62 -0.79 23.81
C ILE A 269 -5.88 -0.26 25.04
N ASP A 270 -4.62 -0.63 25.22
CA ASP A 270 -3.79 -0.16 26.33
C ASP A 270 -3.69 1.39 26.30
N ASP A 271 -3.47 1.97 25.12
CA ASP A 271 -3.43 3.44 24.93
C ASP A 271 -4.77 4.14 25.21
N VAL A 272 -5.90 3.46 24.98
CA VAL A 272 -7.24 3.97 25.28
C VAL A 272 -7.56 3.87 26.78
N LEU A 273 -7.26 2.73 27.41
CA LEU A 273 -7.58 2.45 28.82
C LEU A 273 -6.69 3.23 29.79
N ASN A 274 -5.41 3.45 29.46
CA ASN A 274 -4.49 4.25 30.26
C ASN A 274 -4.90 5.74 30.41
N LYS A 275 -5.98 6.17 29.73
CA LYS A 275 -6.60 7.50 29.91
C LYS A 275 -7.78 7.53 30.90
N GLN A 276 -8.30 6.41 31.37
CA GLN A 276 -9.48 6.40 32.26
C GLN A 276 -9.17 6.57 33.77
N ASP A 277 -7.91 6.38 34.19
CA ASP A 277 -7.50 6.41 35.62
C ASP A 277 -6.83 7.71 36.10
N GLY A 278 -7.08 8.86 35.47
CA GLY A 278 -6.39 10.10 35.90
C GLY A 278 -7.03 11.41 35.50
N ALA A 279 -8.04 11.84 36.25
CA ALA A 279 -8.44 13.24 36.24
C ALA A 279 -7.32 14.14 36.80
N THR A 280 -6.95 15.15 36.01
CA THR A 280 -6.26 16.39 36.42
C THR A 280 -4.77 16.32 36.73
N LYS A 281 -3.94 16.30 35.68
CA LYS A 281 -2.76 17.19 35.66
C LYS A 281 -2.65 17.89 34.32
N LYS A 282 -2.74 19.22 34.36
CA LYS A 282 -2.19 20.14 33.35
C LYS A 282 -0.86 19.58 32.83
N ARG A 283 -0.84 19.15 31.58
CA ARG A 283 0.35 19.15 30.73
C ARG A 283 -0.02 19.67 29.34
N LYS A 284 -0.50 20.93 29.32
CA LYS A 284 -0.48 21.82 28.17
C LYS A 284 0.71 22.75 28.36
N PHE A 285 1.83 22.50 27.68
CA PHE A 285 2.71 23.51 27.04
C PHE A 285 3.98 22.90 26.40
N ASP A 286 4.35 21.65 26.68
CA ASP A 286 5.71 21.16 26.33
C ASP A 286 5.85 20.26 25.08
N GLU A 287 4.77 19.94 24.35
CA GLU A 287 4.85 19.12 23.11
C GLU A 287 4.72 19.93 21.81
N ILE A 288 5.00 21.24 21.87
CA ILE A 288 5.38 22.02 20.68
C ILE A 288 6.90 21.94 20.43
N VAL A 289 7.67 21.25 21.28
CA VAL A 289 9.15 21.25 21.22
C VAL A 289 9.79 19.98 20.60
N GLN A 290 9.04 18.95 20.21
CA GLN A 290 9.64 17.70 19.67
C GLN A 290 9.45 17.43 18.18
N LYS A 291 9.08 18.44 17.37
CA LYS A 291 9.15 18.32 15.89
C LYS A 291 10.47 18.84 15.31
N ASP A 292 11.29 19.49 16.12
CA ASP A 292 12.58 20.06 15.71
C ASP A 292 13.76 19.08 15.82
N SER A 293 13.56 17.80 16.18
CA SER A 293 14.66 16.84 16.39
C SER A 293 14.58 15.57 15.51
N ALA A 294 13.96 15.66 14.33
CA ALA A 294 13.86 14.55 13.37
C ALA A 294 14.75 14.78 12.14
N CYS A 295 15.40 13.71 11.66
CA CYS A 295 16.17 13.75 10.42
C CYS A 295 15.24 13.93 9.22
N ILE A 296 15.56 14.84 8.30
CA ILE A 296 14.70 15.04 7.13
C ILE A 296 14.94 14.05 5.99
N LEU A 297 16.08 13.36 6.03
CA LEU A 297 16.49 12.42 4.98
C LEU A 297 16.12 10.97 5.30
N CYS A 298 15.60 10.68 6.49
CA CYS A 298 15.13 9.35 6.87
C CYS A 298 14.16 9.41 8.06
N ALA A 299 13.53 8.27 8.39
CA ALA A 299 12.59 8.16 9.50
C ALA A 299 13.23 7.73 10.84
N ASN A 300 14.55 7.49 10.86
CA ASN A 300 15.21 6.99 12.07
C ASN A 300 15.42 8.15 13.07
N PRO A 301 15.30 7.91 14.39
CA PRO A 301 15.61 8.92 15.40
C PRO A 301 17.13 9.20 15.48
N PRO A 302 17.56 10.33 16.06
CA PRO A 302 18.97 10.55 16.39
C PRO A 302 19.49 9.54 17.42
N LEU A 303 20.75 9.16 17.27
CA LEU A 303 21.45 8.38 18.30
C LEU A 303 22.01 9.34 19.36
N PRO A 304 22.02 8.97 20.66
CA PRO A 304 22.59 9.82 21.72
C PRO A 304 24.05 10.20 21.50
N SER A 305 24.82 9.34 20.81
CA SER A 305 26.24 9.53 20.49
C SER A 305 26.48 10.34 19.22
N GLU A 306 25.45 10.54 18.38
CA GLU A 306 25.55 11.26 17.11
C GLU A 306 24.34 12.20 16.94
N PRO A 307 24.44 13.46 17.41
CA PRO A 307 23.36 14.42 17.26
C PRO A 307 23.15 14.78 15.79
N LEU A 308 21.94 15.21 15.46
CA LEU A 308 21.63 15.68 14.11
C LEU A 308 22.34 17.02 13.84
N LEU A 309 22.78 17.20 12.60
CA LEU A 309 23.40 18.42 12.11
C LEU A 309 22.35 19.40 11.58
N ALA A 310 22.59 20.69 11.79
CA ALA A 310 21.74 21.76 11.23
C ALA A 310 22.03 21.98 9.74
N THR A 311 21.09 22.57 9.00
CA THR A 311 21.28 22.99 7.60
C THR A 311 21.49 24.51 7.48
N ASN A 312 22.23 24.95 6.46
CA ASN A 312 22.43 26.37 6.15
C ASN A 312 21.28 26.98 5.32
N GLU A 313 20.35 26.18 4.84
CA GLU A 313 19.22 26.62 4.02
C GLU A 313 18.00 26.92 4.92
N ASN A 314 17.27 28.01 4.64
CA ASN A 314 16.20 28.53 5.49
C ASN A 314 14.93 27.67 5.39
N ILE A 315 15.01 26.43 5.87
CA ILE A 315 13.94 25.44 5.84
C ILE A 315 13.64 25.05 7.30
N ASN A 316 12.65 25.71 7.91
CA ASN A 316 11.94 25.34 9.16
C ASN A 316 12.67 24.36 10.10
N CYS A 317 13.79 24.75 10.71
CA CYS A 317 14.47 24.00 11.79
C CYS A 317 14.73 22.51 11.48
N LYS A 318 15.16 22.22 10.24
CA LYS A 318 15.43 20.85 9.79
C LYS A 318 16.82 20.37 10.21
N HIS A 319 16.85 19.21 10.88
CA HIS A 319 18.07 18.55 11.33
C HIS A 319 18.32 17.26 10.55
N ILE A 320 19.57 16.81 10.43
CA ILE A 320 19.96 15.72 9.52
C ILE A 320 21.05 14.84 10.15
N HIS A 321 20.92 13.50 10.06
CA HIS A 321 22.04 12.64 10.48
C HIS A 321 23.25 12.90 9.59
N LYS A 322 24.44 12.96 10.19
CA LYS A 322 25.70 13.11 9.47
C LYS A 322 25.84 12.05 8.36
N VAL A 323 25.56 10.79 8.68
CA VAL A 323 25.61 9.70 7.69
C VAL A 323 24.62 9.86 6.54
N CYS A 324 23.43 10.43 6.79
CA CYS A 324 22.46 10.69 5.73
C CYS A 324 22.92 11.83 4.82
N ALA A 325 23.49 12.89 5.39
CA ALA A 325 24.06 14.01 4.64
C ALA A 325 25.31 13.61 3.83
N GLU A 326 26.09 12.66 4.34
CA GLU A 326 27.29 12.15 3.65
C GLU A 326 26.97 11.08 2.59
N ALA A 327 25.78 10.46 2.61
CA ALA A 327 25.42 9.36 1.70
C ALA A 327 24.54 9.78 0.51
N VAL A 328 23.96 10.98 0.55
CA VAL A 328 23.16 11.54 -0.54
C VAL A 328 24.06 12.41 -1.41
N ASP A 329 24.13 12.10 -2.71
CA ASP A 329 25.09 12.71 -3.64
C ASP A 329 24.97 14.23 -3.76
N GLU A 330 23.80 14.81 -3.48
CA GLU A 330 23.58 16.25 -3.61
C GLU A 330 23.91 17.05 -2.35
N THR A 331 24.15 16.37 -1.22
CA THR A 331 24.40 17.00 0.08
C THR A 331 25.84 16.85 0.53
N TYR A 332 26.32 17.81 1.32
CA TYR A 332 27.67 17.77 1.87
C TYR A 332 27.74 18.51 3.21
N VAL A 333 28.74 18.16 4.04
CA VAL A 333 28.90 18.71 5.39
C VAL A 333 30.12 19.63 5.44
N VAL A 334 29.94 20.89 5.85
CA VAL A 334 31.03 21.85 6.10
C VAL A 334 30.92 22.36 7.53
N LYS A 335 31.97 22.17 8.34
CA LYS A 335 32.03 22.61 9.74
C LYS A 335 30.76 22.24 10.56
N ASN A 336 30.30 20.99 10.43
CA ASN A 336 29.09 20.44 11.08
C ASN A 336 27.75 21.06 10.64
N VAL A 337 27.73 21.74 9.49
CA VAL A 337 26.51 22.25 8.86
C VAL A 337 26.30 21.52 7.54
N VAL A 338 25.05 21.12 7.26
CA VAL A 338 24.67 20.43 6.02
C VAL A 338 24.23 21.42 4.95
N HIS A 339 24.79 21.27 3.76
CA HIS A 339 24.54 22.07 2.58
C HIS A 339 24.00 21.19 1.44
N GLY A 340 23.33 21.81 0.46
CA GLY A 340 22.93 21.15 -0.79
C GLY A 340 21.56 20.46 -0.72
N ILE A 341 20.75 20.76 0.29
CA ILE A 341 19.44 20.14 0.49
C ILE A 341 18.48 20.51 -0.64
N GLY A 342 18.47 21.78 -1.05
CA GLY A 342 17.70 22.26 -2.19
C GLY A 342 18.13 21.67 -3.53
N ASN A 343 19.33 21.08 -3.61
CA ASN A 343 19.84 20.44 -4.82
C ASN A 343 19.36 18.99 -4.98
N ILE A 344 18.78 18.39 -3.93
CA ILE A 344 18.27 17.02 -4.00
C ILE A 344 17.11 16.97 -5.01
N PRO A 345 17.22 16.19 -6.10
CA PRO A 345 16.20 16.16 -7.13
C PRO A 345 14.91 15.54 -6.58
N ALA A 346 13.76 16.04 -7.06
CA ALA A 346 12.44 15.56 -6.67
C ALA A 346 12.24 14.05 -6.89
N SER A 347 13.01 13.43 -7.77
CA SER A 347 13.03 11.97 -7.98
C SER A 347 13.56 11.22 -6.76
N ARG A 348 14.58 11.75 -6.05
CA ARG A 348 15.21 11.08 -4.90
C ARG A 348 14.27 11.03 -3.70
N TRP A 349 13.51 12.10 -3.45
CA TRP A 349 12.44 12.17 -2.45
C TRP A 349 11.26 11.22 -2.73
N LYS A 350 11.14 10.73 -3.97
CA LYS A 350 10.08 9.80 -4.38
C LYS A 350 10.49 8.34 -4.28
N LEU A 351 11.76 8.05 -3.99
CA LEU A 351 12.26 6.69 -3.85
C LEU A 351 11.68 6.04 -2.59
N VAL A 352 11.38 4.74 -2.68
CA VAL A 352 10.94 3.93 -1.54
C VAL A 352 12.16 3.21 -0.99
N CYS A 353 12.41 3.35 0.31
CA CYS A 353 13.53 2.68 0.93
C CYS A 353 13.31 1.16 0.95
N LEU A 354 14.31 0.41 0.47
CA LEU A 354 14.26 -1.05 0.40
C LEU A 354 14.13 -1.72 1.78
N PHE A 355 14.61 -1.08 2.85
CA PHE A 355 14.61 -1.64 4.21
C PHE A 355 13.33 -1.30 4.96
N CYS A 356 13.04 -0.02 5.19
CA CYS A 356 11.86 0.39 5.96
C CYS A 356 10.56 0.41 5.15
N LYS A 357 10.64 0.27 3.82
CA LYS A 357 9.49 0.29 2.88
C LYS A 357 8.70 1.61 2.85
N LYS A 358 9.19 2.66 3.50
CA LYS A 358 8.57 4.00 3.51
C LYS A 358 9.09 4.87 2.36
N LYS A 359 8.26 5.84 1.95
CA LYS A 359 8.58 6.89 0.97
C LYS A 359 8.74 8.22 1.70
N GLU A 360 9.70 8.28 2.60
CA GLU A 360 9.96 9.40 3.51
C GLU A 360 11.45 9.71 3.47
N GLY A 361 11.84 10.97 3.29
CA GLY A 361 13.27 11.33 3.19
C GLY A 361 13.88 11.08 1.81
N ALA A 362 15.19 11.27 1.70
CA ALA A 362 15.93 11.10 0.44
C ALA A 362 16.77 9.83 0.54
N CYS A 363 16.52 8.87 -0.36
CA CYS A 363 17.29 7.64 -0.41
C CYS A 363 18.62 7.81 -1.17
N MET A 364 19.65 7.12 -0.70
CA MET A 364 20.80 6.77 -1.54
C MET A 364 20.45 5.58 -2.44
N GLN A 365 21.25 5.33 -3.49
CA GLN A 365 21.07 4.19 -4.38
C GLN A 365 22.23 3.19 -4.21
N CYS A 366 21.96 1.93 -4.52
CA CYS A 366 22.99 0.90 -4.52
C CYS A 366 24.10 1.24 -5.52
N CYS A 367 25.36 1.24 -5.08
CA CYS A 367 26.51 1.59 -5.92
C CYS A 367 26.90 0.52 -6.96
N TYR A 368 26.23 -0.66 -6.94
CA TYR A 368 26.57 -1.75 -7.86
C TYR A 368 26.00 -1.52 -9.27
N GLY A 369 26.86 -1.10 -10.19
CA GLY A 369 26.56 -1.00 -11.63
C GLY A 369 25.35 -0.11 -11.92
N LYS A 370 24.34 -0.65 -12.61
CA LYS A 370 23.08 0.04 -12.94
C LYS A 370 21.93 -0.32 -11.98
N CYS A 371 22.24 -0.72 -10.75
CA CYS A 371 21.20 -1.12 -9.80
C CYS A 371 20.33 0.08 -9.39
N TRP A 372 19.02 -0.06 -9.51
CA TRP A 372 18.05 1.01 -9.21
C TRP A 372 17.56 0.98 -7.76
N LYS A 373 17.97 -0.01 -6.96
CA LYS A 373 17.52 -0.17 -5.57
C LYS A 373 17.99 0.99 -4.71
N ALA A 374 17.07 1.54 -3.94
CA ALA A 374 17.29 2.72 -3.12
C ALA A 374 16.97 2.44 -1.65
N PHE A 375 17.65 3.13 -0.73
CA PHE A 375 17.44 3.00 0.71
C PHE A 375 17.98 4.21 1.48
N HIS A 376 17.53 4.41 2.71
CA HIS A 376 18.17 5.36 3.62
C HIS A 376 19.47 4.77 4.17
N ALA A 377 20.48 5.61 4.33
CA ALA A 377 21.77 5.22 4.89
C ALA A 377 21.64 4.60 6.29
N THR A 378 20.86 5.24 7.18
CA THR A 378 20.59 4.74 8.54
C THR A 378 19.86 3.41 8.54
N CYS A 379 18.83 3.24 7.70
CA CYS A 379 18.12 1.97 7.58
C CYS A 379 19.03 0.85 7.05
N ALA A 380 19.96 1.16 6.13
CA ALA A 380 20.92 0.19 5.62
C ALA A 380 21.87 -0.31 6.72
N ILE A 381 22.41 0.61 7.52
CA ILE A 381 23.28 0.28 8.66
C ILE A 381 22.54 -0.58 9.68
N GLU A 382 21.31 -0.18 10.05
CA GLU A 382 20.48 -0.91 11.01
C GLU A 382 20.18 -2.35 10.55
N HIS A 383 19.99 -2.56 9.25
CA HIS A 383 19.74 -3.89 8.66
C HIS A 383 21.04 -4.65 8.32
N GLY A 384 22.19 -4.17 8.82
CA GLY A 384 23.49 -4.79 8.64
C GLY A 384 23.96 -4.85 7.19
N ALA A 385 23.50 -3.93 6.35
CA ALA A 385 24.00 -3.79 4.98
C ALA A 385 25.42 -3.22 4.99
N THR A 386 26.21 -3.60 3.99
CA THR A 386 27.54 -3.02 3.77
C THR A 386 27.42 -1.56 3.33
N MET A 387 28.07 -0.67 4.08
CA MET A 387 28.14 0.78 3.88
C MET A 387 29.61 1.19 4.03
N ASP A 388 30.35 1.17 2.93
CA ASP A 388 31.80 1.41 2.94
C ASP A 388 32.10 2.88 2.69
N ARG A 389 32.97 3.46 3.52
CA ARG A 389 33.34 4.88 3.40
C ARG A 389 34.34 5.07 2.26
N VAL A 390 34.03 5.97 1.34
CA VAL A 390 34.87 6.27 0.17
C VAL A 390 35.49 7.67 0.29
N HIS A 391 36.63 7.88 -0.38
CA HIS A 391 37.25 9.21 -0.46
C HIS A 391 36.58 10.02 -1.56
N ALA A 392 36.27 11.29 -1.28
CA ALA A 392 35.80 12.20 -2.32
C ALA A 392 36.88 12.34 -3.40
N ASP A 393 36.51 12.13 -4.66
CA ASP A 393 37.37 12.29 -5.82
C ASP A 393 36.75 13.24 -6.87
N ALA A 394 37.48 13.53 -7.95
CA ALA A 394 37.02 14.42 -9.01
C ALA A 394 35.78 13.91 -9.77
N SER A 395 35.42 12.63 -9.63
CA SER A 395 34.25 12.00 -10.28
C SER A 395 33.02 11.91 -9.39
N ASN A 396 33.16 11.90 -8.06
CA ASN A 396 32.05 11.96 -7.12
C ASN A 396 32.40 12.88 -5.92
N PRO A 397 32.14 14.20 -6.04
CA PRO A 397 32.62 15.17 -5.06
C PRO A 397 31.85 15.16 -3.72
N HIS A 398 30.75 14.40 -3.59
CA HIS A 398 29.77 14.63 -2.50
C HIS A 398 29.26 13.38 -1.78
N SER A 399 29.14 12.21 -2.41
CA SER A 399 28.82 10.98 -1.66
C SER A 399 30.08 10.33 -1.09
N LEU A 400 30.09 10.13 0.23
CA LEU A 400 31.18 9.52 0.99
C LEU A 400 30.90 8.06 1.36
N TYR A 401 29.81 7.46 0.87
CA TYR A 401 29.46 6.07 1.15
C TYR A 401 29.04 5.29 -0.09
N ASP A 402 29.67 4.12 -0.27
CA ASP A 402 29.21 3.05 -1.14
C ASP A 402 28.28 2.11 -0.37
N GLY A 403 26.99 2.20 -0.66
CA GLY A 403 25.95 1.36 -0.07
C GLY A 403 25.52 0.22 -0.98
N TYR A 404 25.33 -0.97 -0.42
CA TYR A 404 24.91 -2.15 -1.19
C TYR A 404 23.53 -2.68 -0.79
N CYS A 405 22.70 -2.99 -1.79
CA CYS A 405 21.45 -3.70 -1.54
C CYS A 405 21.71 -5.18 -1.20
N PRO A 406 20.76 -5.91 -0.58
CA PRO A 406 20.96 -7.31 -0.19
C PRO A 406 21.39 -8.29 -1.29
N GLN A 407 21.11 -7.99 -2.56
CA GLN A 407 21.52 -8.81 -3.70
C GLN A 407 22.96 -8.56 -4.15
N HIS A 408 23.46 -7.34 -3.93
CA HIS A 408 24.79 -6.89 -4.34
C HIS A 408 25.74 -6.69 -3.16
N ASP A 409 25.29 -6.96 -1.94
CA ASP A 409 26.07 -6.82 -0.73
C ASP A 409 27.25 -7.81 -0.70
N PRO A 410 28.51 -7.33 -0.69
CA PRO A 410 29.70 -8.20 -0.74
C PRO A 410 29.76 -9.19 0.42
N LYS A 411 29.36 -8.79 1.63
CA LYS A 411 29.34 -9.68 2.81
C LYS A 411 28.34 -10.80 2.60
N ARG A 412 27.14 -10.49 2.12
CA ARG A 412 26.10 -11.49 1.85
C ARG A 412 26.46 -12.43 0.69
N ILE A 413 27.10 -11.91 -0.35
CA ILE A 413 27.57 -12.71 -1.49
C ILE A 413 28.65 -13.70 -1.02
N ASN A 414 29.63 -13.23 -0.25
CA ASN A 414 30.70 -14.07 0.27
C ASN A 414 30.18 -15.13 1.24
N GLU A 415 29.25 -14.77 2.13
CA GLU A 415 28.61 -15.73 3.04
C GLU A 415 27.84 -16.80 2.27
N LYS A 416 27.08 -16.42 1.24
CA LYS A 416 26.36 -17.37 0.37
C LYS A 416 27.32 -18.31 -0.37
N LYS A 417 28.46 -17.80 -0.85
CA LYS A 417 29.50 -18.60 -1.50
C LYS A 417 30.10 -19.60 -0.51
N ARG A 418 30.47 -19.14 0.70
CA ARG A 418 30.99 -19.99 1.79
C ARG A 418 30.00 -21.08 2.20
N LEU A 419 28.71 -20.75 2.39
CA LEU A 419 27.68 -21.74 2.73
C LEU A 419 27.50 -22.77 1.60
N LYS A 420 27.57 -22.35 0.34
CA LYS A 420 27.52 -23.25 -0.81
C LYS A 420 28.73 -24.20 -0.85
N GLU A 421 29.93 -23.69 -0.56
CA GLU A 421 31.15 -24.52 -0.47
C GLU A 421 31.05 -25.54 0.68
N ILE A 422 30.55 -25.12 1.85
CA ILE A 422 30.30 -26.03 2.98
C ILE A 422 29.28 -27.11 2.60
N GLN A 423 28.18 -26.74 1.93
CA GLN A 423 27.17 -27.69 1.47
C GLN A 423 27.73 -28.69 0.46
N ILE A 424 28.53 -28.23 -0.51
CA ILE A 424 29.20 -29.09 -1.49
C ILE A 424 30.13 -30.08 -0.77
N LYS A 425 30.97 -29.60 0.17
CA LYS A 425 31.85 -30.48 0.96
C LYS A 425 31.06 -31.55 1.71
N LYS A 426 29.95 -31.17 2.36
CA LYS A 426 29.05 -32.12 3.03
C LYS A 426 28.49 -33.16 2.07
N MET A 427 28.04 -32.76 0.89
CA MET A 427 27.47 -33.68 -0.11
C MET A 427 28.52 -34.62 -0.71
N ILE A 428 29.75 -34.15 -0.95
CA ILE A 428 30.86 -35.01 -1.40
C ILE A 428 31.18 -36.06 -0.33
N THR A 429 31.23 -35.68 0.94
CA THR A 429 31.44 -36.63 2.04
C THR A 429 30.28 -37.61 2.16
N LYS A 430 29.04 -37.17 1.93
CA LYS A 430 27.85 -38.02 1.98
C LYS A 430 27.78 -39.00 0.80
N LEU A 431 28.12 -38.58 -0.42
CA LEU A 431 27.90 -39.32 -1.67
C LEU A 431 29.23 -39.85 -2.25
N GLN A 432 29.89 -40.75 -1.52
CA GLN A 432 31.15 -41.37 -1.95
C GLN A 432 30.93 -42.46 -3.01
N VAL A 433 31.95 -42.71 -3.84
CA VAL A 433 31.94 -43.81 -4.80
C VAL A 433 31.75 -45.14 -4.06
N GLY A 434 30.86 -45.99 -4.57
CA GLY A 434 30.49 -47.25 -3.93
C GLY A 434 29.30 -47.14 -2.96
N LEU A 435 28.80 -45.95 -2.67
CA LEU A 435 27.61 -45.78 -1.82
C LEU A 435 26.34 -46.19 -2.58
N GLU A 436 25.54 -47.06 -1.97
CA GLU A 436 24.20 -47.38 -2.45
C GLU A 436 23.24 -46.24 -2.12
N VAL A 437 22.48 -45.80 -3.11
CA VAL A 437 21.58 -44.65 -3.01
C VAL A 437 20.21 -44.95 -3.60
N HIS A 438 19.19 -44.36 -2.98
CA HIS A 438 17.82 -44.37 -3.48
C HIS A 438 17.54 -43.04 -4.17
N MET A 439 16.93 -43.09 -5.36
CA MET A 439 16.62 -41.88 -6.12
C MET A 439 15.17 -41.84 -6.58
N LYS A 440 14.62 -40.62 -6.67
CA LYS A 440 13.28 -40.35 -7.19
C LYS A 440 13.37 -39.83 -8.62
N TRP A 441 12.63 -40.46 -9.54
CA TRP A 441 12.62 -40.05 -10.94
C TRP A 441 11.44 -39.13 -11.27
N ARG A 442 11.59 -38.33 -12.34
CA ARG A 442 10.50 -37.52 -12.92
C ARG A 442 9.46 -38.46 -13.52
N GLY A 443 8.39 -38.72 -12.77
CA GLY A 443 7.37 -39.72 -13.09
C GLY A 443 6.96 -40.59 -11.89
N GLY A 444 7.57 -40.40 -10.71
CA GLY A 444 7.14 -41.04 -9.46
C GLY A 444 7.79 -42.39 -9.16
N GLY A 445 8.58 -42.94 -10.08
CA GLY A 445 9.35 -44.17 -9.85
C GLY A 445 10.51 -43.96 -8.87
N GLN A 446 10.76 -44.96 -8.02
CA GLN A 446 11.94 -45.04 -7.15
C GLN A 446 12.91 -46.07 -7.73
N TYR A 447 14.20 -45.72 -7.76
CA TYR A 447 15.25 -46.57 -8.28
C TYR A 447 16.41 -46.66 -7.29
N THR A 448 17.12 -47.77 -7.32
CA THR A 448 18.33 -48.02 -6.54
C THR A 448 19.53 -48.14 -7.44
N GLY A 449 20.69 -47.75 -6.93
CA GLY A 449 21.95 -47.93 -7.62
C GLY A 449 23.12 -47.47 -6.77
N THR A 450 24.32 -47.64 -7.31
CA THR A 450 25.57 -47.34 -6.60
C THR A 450 26.25 -46.13 -7.23
N VAL A 451 26.67 -45.16 -6.42
CA VAL A 451 27.41 -43.98 -6.91
C VAL A 451 28.71 -44.44 -7.56
N SER A 452 28.87 -44.17 -8.86
CA SER A 452 30.09 -44.47 -9.62
C SER A 452 31.04 -43.27 -9.68
N GLU A 453 30.49 -42.05 -9.70
CA GLU A 453 31.25 -40.79 -9.73
C GLU A 453 30.46 -39.67 -9.05
N CYS A 454 31.11 -38.84 -8.24
CA CYS A 454 30.52 -37.60 -7.74
C CYS A 454 30.96 -36.42 -8.63
N LEU A 455 30.03 -35.57 -9.06
CA LEU A 455 30.25 -34.43 -9.95
C LEU A 455 29.88 -33.10 -9.24
N PRO A 456 30.77 -32.55 -8.40
CA PRO A 456 30.46 -31.42 -7.53
C PRO A 456 30.04 -30.14 -8.25
N ASP A 457 30.73 -29.81 -9.35
CA ASP A 457 30.46 -28.59 -10.11
C ASP A 457 29.07 -28.60 -10.78
N GLN A 458 28.58 -29.80 -11.10
CA GLN A 458 27.26 -30.02 -11.69
C GLN A 458 26.17 -30.27 -10.63
N LYS A 459 26.55 -30.46 -9.36
CA LYS A 459 25.66 -30.92 -8.27
C LYS A 459 24.94 -32.23 -8.62
N MET A 460 25.67 -33.16 -9.22
CA MET A 460 25.15 -34.47 -9.65
C MET A 460 26.08 -35.60 -9.20
N CYS A 461 25.57 -36.82 -9.27
CA CYS A 461 26.36 -38.05 -9.24
C CYS A 461 26.07 -38.84 -10.50
N ARG A 462 27.05 -39.62 -10.98
CA ARG A 462 26.78 -40.79 -11.80
C ARG A 462 26.45 -41.94 -10.88
N VAL A 463 25.38 -42.66 -11.23
CA VAL A 463 24.91 -43.81 -10.47
C VAL A 463 24.76 -44.96 -11.45
N LEU A 464 25.38 -46.10 -11.11
CA LEU A 464 25.19 -47.37 -11.79
C LEU A 464 23.93 -48.02 -11.22
N LEU A 465 22.89 -48.09 -12.04
CA LEU A 465 21.64 -48.73 -11.67
C LEU A 465 21.79 -50.26 -11.66
N THR A 466 20.86 -50.94 -10.99
CA THR A 466 20.86 -52.42 -10.88
C THR A 466 20.75 -53.15 -12.21
N ASP A 467 20.22 -52.49 -13.25
CA ASP A 467 20.14 -53.01 -14.62
C ASP A 467 21.44 -52.85 -15.42
N GLY A 468 22.51 -52.33 -14.79
CA GLY A 468 23.80 -52.08 -15.41
C GLY A 468 23.90 -50.77 -16.19
N THR A 469 22.84 -49.96 -16.23
CA THR A 469 22.87 -48.66 -16.90
C THR A 469 23.43 -47.57 -15.99
N GLU A 470 24.30 -46.72 -16.52
CA GLU A 470 24.82 -45.56 -15.78
C GLU A 470 24.01 -44.31 -16.10
N ARG A 471 23.61 -43.57 -15.06
CA ARG A 471 22.80 -42.35 -15.20
C ARG A 471 23.37 -41.20 -14.37
N LYS A 472 23.23 -39.97 -14.88
CA LYS A 472 23.49 -38.74 -14.13
C LYS A 472 22.25 -38.35 -13.32
N VAL A 473 22.41 -38.20 -12.02
CA VAL A 473 21.33 -37.93 -11.07
C VAL A 473 21.66 -36.67 -10.27
N PRO A 474 20.76 -35.67 -10.23
CA PRO A 474 20.94 -34.49 -9.39
C PRO A 474 20.94 -34.87 -7.91
N TRP A 475 21.81 -34.24 -7.10
CA TRP A 475 21.90 -34.53 -5.66
C TRP A 475 20.57 -34.38 -4.90
N ARG A 476 19.69 -33.47 -5.35
CA ARG A 476 18.37 -33.23 -4.75
C ARG A 476 17.39 -34.39 -4.93
N ASP A 477 17.64 -35.26 -5.91
CA ASP A 477 16.77 -36.38 -6.26
C ASP A 477 17.26 -37.68 -5.60
N ILE A 478 18.37 -37.62 -4.84
CA ILE A 478 18.96 -38.71 -4.06
C ILE A 478 18.50 -38.56 -2.61
N VAL A 479 17.87 -39.60 -2.06
CA VAL A 479 17.29 -39.63 -0.71
C VAL A 479 18.31 -40.19 0.28
#